data_AF-A0A956HZV7-F1
#
_entry.id   AF-A0A956HZV7-F1
#
_cell.length_a   1.000
_cell.length_b   1.000
_cell.length_c   1.000
_cell.angle_alpha   90.00
_cell.angle_beta   90.00
_cell.angle_gamma   90.00
#
_symmetry.space_group_name_H-M   'P 1'
#
loop_
_entity.id
_entity.type
_entity.pdbx_description
1 polymer ?
#
loop_
_entity_poly.entity_id
_entity_poly.type
_entity_poly.pdbx_seq_one_letter_code
_entity_poly.pdbx_strand_id
1 'polypeptide(L)'
;FVHQVLRIGYSFNGPTEIGGLVMHPGYRRAPERLGMLISYVRFLWIAMKRPFFQDELLAELMPPLKDDGTSVLWEAVGRHFTDMTYQEADKLSKRNKEFIRGLFPDGDIYASLLAPEAQAVIGEVGPQTKGVEKMLRRIGFRYADRVDPFDGGPHFVAPTNEVSLVRDACAVRIESIDAQPKHRFLVGAAWDAAPWFRAFTVAGHLDGDQLKLEPSSADALRELHAGALWALRLP
;
A
#
# COMPACT_ATOMS: atom_id res chain seq x y z
N PHE A 1 -14.02 -29.10 16.69
CA PHE A 1 -12.63 -28.93 16.26
C PHE A 1 -12.61 -27.95 15.10
N VAL A 2 -11.66 -27.02 15.07
CA VAL A 2 -11.50 -26.03 13.98
C VAL A 2 -10.16 -26.31 13.32
N HIS A 3 -10.15 -26.47 11.99
CA HIS A 3 -8.95 -26.71 11.20
C HIS A 3 -8.78 -25.57 10.21
N GLN A 4 -7.58 -25.02 10.11
CA GLN A 4 -7.25 -24.01 9.11
C GLN A 4 -6.96 -24.69 7.78
N VAL A 5 -7.55 -24.16 6.70
CA VAL A 5 -7.33 -24.63 5.33
C VAL A 5 -6.91 -23.46 4.45
N LEU A 6 -6.10 -23.75 3.44
CA LEU A 6 -5.75 -22.83 2.35
C LEU A 6 -6.51 -23.29 1.10
N ARG A 7 -7.19 -22.36 0.45
CA ARG A 7 -7.89 -22.58 -0.81
C ARG A 7 -7.47 -21.52 -1.81
N ILE A 8 -7.11 -21.95 -3.01
CA ILE A 8 -6.77 -21.01 -4.08
C ILE A 8 -8.01 -20.22 -4.50
N GLY A 9 -7.86 -18.90 -4.62
CA GLY A 9 -8.93 -17.99 -5.04
C GLY A 9 -8.46 -17.13 -6.20
N TYR A 10 -9.36 -16.84 -7.13
CA TYR A 10 -9.08 -15.99 -8.29
C TYR A 10 -10.01 -14.78 -8.30
N SER A 11 -9.45 -13.60 -8.60
CA SER A 11 -10.23 -12.38 -8.86
C SER A 11 -9.92 -11.87 -10.27
N PHE A 12 -10.97 -11.77 -11.09
CA PHE A 12 -10.87 -11.27 -12.48
C PHE A 12 -11.32 -9.81 -12.64
N ASN A 13 -11.93 -9.25 -11.60
CA ASN A 13 -12.23 -7.83 -11.46
C ASN A 13 -11.71 -7.38 -10.08
N GLY A 14 -10.39 -7.33 -9.97
CA GLY A 14 -9.69 -7.15 -8.69
C GLY A 14 -9.78 -5.72 -8.15
N PRO A 15 -9.52 -5.53 -6.85
CA PRO A 15 -9.41 -4.23 -6.21
C PRO A 15 -8.25 -3.41 -6.80
N THR A 16 -8.20 -2.12 -6.49
CA THR A 16 -7.00 -1.32 -6.75
C THR A 16 -5.92 -1.72 -5.76
N GLU A 17 -4.79 -2.20 -6.26
CA GLU A 17 -3.65 -2.56 -5.41
C GLU A 17 -2.72 -1.36 -5.15
N ILE A 18 -2.25 -1.22 -3.91
CA ILE A 18 -1.25 -0.22 -3.50
C ILE A 18 0.10 -0.86 -3.16
N GLY A 19 0.79 -1.35 -4.19
CA GLY A 19 2.13 -1.95 -4.07
C GLY A 19 3.30 -0.96 -4.21
N GLY A 20 4.51 -1.52 -4.30
CA GLY A 20 5.71 -0.81 -4.80
C GLY A 20 6.36 0.23 -3.87
N LEU A 21 6.09 0.21 -2.57
CA LEU A 21 6.71 1.14 -1.62
C LEU A 21 8.18 0.78 -1.36
N VAL A 22 9.09 1.36 -2.14
CA VAL A 22 10.54 1.16 -2.00
C VAL A 22 11.20 2.42 -1.46
N MET A 23 12.08 2.25 -0.48
CA MET A 23 12.88 3.32 0.10
C MET A 23 14.31 2.85 0.29
N HIS A 24 15.26 3.68 -0.16
CA HIS A 24 16.67 3.47 0.11
C HIS A 24 16.91 3.37 1.63
N PRO A 25 17.68 2.39 2.11
CA PRO A 25 17.82 2.10 3.55
C PRO A 25 18.18 3.31 4.41
N GLY A 26 19.06 4.20 3.90
CA GLY A 26 19.48 5.41 4.61
C GLY A 26 18.36 6.44 4.88
N TYR A 27 17.23 6.38 4.18
CA TYR A 27 16.08 7.25 4.41
C TYR A 27 14.97 6.58 5.23
N ARG A 28 15.12 5.30 5.57
CA ARG A 28 14.16 4.58 6.41
C ARG A 28 14.29 5.09 7.84
N ARG A 29 13.15 5.33 8.51
CA ARG A 29 13.08 5.84 9.89
C ARG A 29 13.76 7.21 10.11
N ALA A 30 14.08 7.92 9.03
CA ALA A 30 14.62 9.27 9.10
C ALA A 30 13.54 10.27 9.57
N PRO A 31 13.91 11.39 10.22
CA PRO A 31 12.97 12.37 10.78
C PRO A 31 11.97 12.95 9.77
N GLU A 32 12.36 13.01 8.50
CA GLU A 32 11.55 13.53 7.38
C GLU A 32 10.37 12.61 7.06
N ARG A 33 10.42 11.34 7.50
CA ARG A 33 9.38 10.31 7.28
C ARG A 33 9.00 10.13 5.81
N LEU A 34 9.99 10.16 4.92
CA LEU A 34 9.75 10.08 3.46
C LEU A 34 8.91 8.85 3.06
N GLY A 35 9.07 7.71 3.74
CA GLY A 35 8.29 6.50 3.43
C GLY A 35 6.80 6.66 3.69
N MET A 36 6.44 7.45 4.71
CA MET A 36 5.06 7.84 4.96
C MET A 36 4.55 8.77 3.85
N LEU A 37 5.35 9.76 3.44
CA LEU A 37 4.97 10.72 2.40
C LEU A 37 4.74 10.04 1.04
N ILE A 38 5.66 9.17 0.61
CA ILE A 38 5.51 8.35 -0.61
C ILE A 38 4.28 7.45 -0.51
N SER A 39 3.95 6.95 0.69
CA SER A 39 2.72 6.20 0.86
C SER A 39 1.48 7.10 0.72
N TYR A 40 1.45 8.24 1.42
CA TYR A 40 0.29 9.10 1.59
C TYR A 40 -0.09 9.84 0.31
N VAL A 41 0.89 10.18 -0.53
CA VAL A 41 0.65 10.83 -1.82
C VAL A 41 -0.21 9.99 -2.76
N ARG A 42 -0.14 8.65 -2.64
CA ARG A 42 -0.98 7.74 -3.41
C ARG A 42 -2.45 7.87 -3.03
N PHE A 43 -2.75 8.02 -1.74
CA PHE A 43 -4.12 8.22 -1.26
C PHE A 43 -4.67 9.60 -1.61
N LEU A 44 -3.83 10.65 -1.59
CA LEU A 44 -4.20 11.96 -2.10
C LEU A 44 -4.58 11.88 -3.58
N TRP A 45 -3.79 11.19 -4.40
CA TRP A 45 -4.10 10.97 -5.82
C TRP A 45 -5.39 10.16 -6.02
N ILE A 46 -5.60 9.10 -5.22
CA ILE A 46 -6.84 8.31 -5.25
C ILE A 46 -8.06 9.18 -4.96
N ALA A 47 -7.99 10.06 -3.95
CA ALA A 47 -9.07 11.00 -3.66
C ALA A 47 -9.33 11.96 -4.85
N MET A 48 -8.27 12.55 -5.40
CA MET A 48 -8.34 13.49 -6.51
C MET A 48 -8.92 12.89 -7.80
N LYS A 49 -8.65 11.60 -8.05
CA LYS A 49 -9.02 10.90 -9.29
C LYS A 49 -9.88 9.67 -9.00
N ARG A 50 -10.80 9.80 -8.04
CA ARG A 50 -11.62 8.70 -7.54
C ARG A 50 -12.26 7.81 -8.62
N PRO A 51 -12.78 8.33 -9.75
CA PRO A 51 -13.35 7.51 -10.82
C PRO A 51 -12.37 6.55 -11.52
N PHE A 52 -11.05 6.72 -11.34
CA PHE A 52 -10.03 5.84 -11.93
C PHE A 52 -9.69 4.63 -11.07
N PHE A 53 -10.26 4.53 -9.87
CA PHE A 53 -9.94 3.50 -8.88
C PHE A 53 -11.17 2.69 -8.51
N GLN A 54 -10.94 1.46 -8.06
CA GLN A 54 -11.99 0.54 -7.61
C GLN A 54 -12.55 0.96 -6.26
N ASP A 55 -13.69 0.38 -5.89
CA ASP A 55 -14.36 0.64 -4.61
C ASP A 55 -13.66 0.00 -3.41
N GLU A 56 -12.72 -0.90 -3.65
CA GLU A 56 -11.88 -1.54 -2.63
C GLU A 56 -10.40 -1.36 -2.99
N LEU A 57 -9.59 -1.06 -1.96
CA LEU A 57 -8.13 -1.05 -2.04
C LEU A 57 -7.56 -2.33 -1.44
N LEU A 58 -6.48 -2.84 -2.02
CA LEU A 58 -5.71 -3.99 -1.56
C LEU A 58 -4.25 -3.61 -1.32
N ALA A 59 -3.67 -4.10 -0.24
CA ALA A 59 -2.24 -4.04 0.03
C ALA A 59 -1.73 -5.42 0.42
N GLU A 60 -0.70 -5.90 -0.28
CA GLU A 60 -0.02 -7.15 0.04
C GLU A 60 1.27 -6.84 0.80
N LEU A 61 1.49 -7.51 1.93
CA LEU A 61 2.68 -7.30 2.75
C LEU A 61 3.57 -8.52 2.70
N MET A 62 4.86 -8.29 2.44
CA MET A 62 5.85 -9.35 2.39
C MET A 62 5.95 -10.08 3.75
N PRO A 63 5.92 -11.43 3.75
CA PRO A 63 6.01 -12.24 4.95
C PRO A 63 7.45 -12.31 5.47
N PRO A 64 7.67 -12.95 6.64
CA PRO A 64 9.01 -13.34 7.06
C PRO A 64 9.63 -14.34 6.06
N LEU A 65 10.74 -13.95 5.44
CA LEU A 65 11.59 -14.85 4.64
C LEU A 65 12.83 -15.25 5.44
N LYS A 66 13.46 -16.36 5.08
CA LYS A 66 14.80 -16.71 5.58
C LYS A 66 15.83 -15.70 5.09
N ASP A 67 17.02 -15.69 5.69
CA ASP A 67 18.09 -14.73 5.37
C ASP A 67 18.55 -14.81 3.90
N ASP A 68 18.43 -15.97 3.27
CA ASP A 68 18.72 -16.19 1.84
C ASP A 68 17.54 -15.84 0.90
N GLY A 69 16.44 -15.34 1.46
CA GLY A 69 15.22 -15.01 0.73
C GLY A 69 14.28 -16.20 0.49
N THR A 70 14.54 -17.37 1.08
CA THR A 70 13.65 -18.54 0.97
C THR A 70 12.32 -18.29 1.68
N SER A 71 11.22 -18.61 0.98
CA SER A 71 9.87 -18.68 1.56
C SER A 71 9.64 -20.04 2.22
N VAL A 72 9.34 -20.05 3.52
CA VAL A 72 9.04 -21.29 4.27
C VAL A 72 7.75 -21.93 3.76
N LEU A 73 6.73 -21.13 3.45
CA LEU A 73 5.47 -21.64 2.93
C LEU A 73 5.65 -22.24 1.52
N TRP A 74 6.46 -21.61 0.67
CA TRP A 74 6.73 -22.12 -0.67
C TRP A 74 7.37 -23.50 -0.62
N GLU A 75 8.39 -23.68 0.21
CA GLU A 75 9.07 -24.97 0.37
C GLU A 75 8.13 -26.05 0.93
N ALA A 76 7.15 -25.68 1.76
CA ALA A 76 6.18 -26.62 2.33
C ALA A 76 5.00 -26.94 1.39
N VAL A 77 4.77 -26.14 0.34
CA VAL A 77 3.62 -26.29 -0.56
C VAL A 77 4.05 -26.24 -2.02
N GLY A 78 4.33 -25.05 -2.56
CA GLY A 78 4.57 -24.83 -3.99
C GLY A 78 5.73 -25.64 -4.56
N ARG A 79 6.80 -25.87 -3.79
CA ARG A 79 7.95 -26.67 -4.20
C ARG A 79 7.56 -28.11 -4.56
N HIS A 80 6.62 -28.71 -3.82
CA HIS A 80 6.17 -30.08 -4.05
C HIS A 80 5.38 -30.26 -5.37
N PHE A 81 4.83 -29.17 -5.93
CA PHE A 81 4.09 -29.21 -7.19
C PHE A 81 4.94 -28.83 -8.41
N THR A 82 6.09 -28.19 -8.20
CA THR A 82 6.86 -27.54 -9.30
C THR A 82 8.31 -27.96 -9.38
N ASP A 83 8.87 -28.49 -8.29
CA ASP A 83 10.30 -28.63 -8.06
C ASP A 83 11.13 -27.32 -8.17
N MET A 84 10.48 -26.15 -8.28
CA MET A 84 11.11 -24.84 -8.42
C MET A 84 11.31 -24.15 -7.08
N THR A 85 12.46 -23.49 -6.89
CA THR A 85 12.66 -22.55 -5.77
C THR A 85 11.68 -21.37 -5.83
N TYR A 86 11.45 -20.70 -4.70
CA TYR A 86 10.60 -19.51 -4.64
C TYR A 86 11.03 -18.44 -5.66
N GLN A 87 12.34 -18.19 -5.79
CA GLN A 87 12.87 -17.18 -6.69
C GLN A 87 12.72 -17.55 -8.17
N GLU A 88 12.76 -18.84 -8.51
CA GLU A 88 12.48 -19.33 -9.86
C GLU A 88 11.00 -19.16 -10.19
N ALA A 89 10.13 -19.55 -9.26
CA ALA A 89 8.68 -19.46 -9.41
C ALA A 89 8.19 -18.01 -9.51
N ASP A 90 8.71 -17.10 -8.66
CA ASP A 90 8.43 -15.66 -8.73
C ASP A 90 8.86 -15.07 -10.08
N LYS A 91 10.05 -15.42 -10.60
CA LYS A 91 10.51 -14.96 -11.91
C LYS A 91 9.63 -15.47 -13.05
N LEU A 92 9.19 -16.73 -12.99
CA LEU A 92 8.34 -17.33 -14.01
C LEU A 92 6.93 -16.73 -14.01
N SER A 93 6.35 -16.50 -12.82
CA SER A 93 5.02 -15.93 -12.64
C SER A 93 4.84 -14.57 -13.34
N LYS A 94 5.92 -13.77 -13.41
CA LYS A 94 5.95 -12.47 -14.10
C LYS A 94 5.76 -12.58 -15.62
N ARG A 95 6.05 -13.75 -16.21
CA ARG A 95 5.98 -13.98 -17.66
C ARG A 95 4.82 -14.87 -18.08
N ASN A 96 4.39 -15.79 -17.22
CA ASN A 96 3.35 -16.75 -17.52
C ASN A 96 2.32 -16.83 -16.39
N LYS A 97 1.15 -16.21 -16.59
CA LYS A 97 0.06 -16.24 -15.59
C LYS A 97 -0.73 -17.56 -15.59
N GLU A 98 -0.69 -18.34 -16.68
CA GLU A 98 -1.33 -19.65 -16.73
C GLU A 98 -0.62 -20.67 -15.84
N PHE A 99 0.70 -20.50 -15.66
CA PHE A 99 1.48 -21.28 -14.70
C PHE A 99 0.85 -21.29 -13.30
N ILE A 100 0.36 -20.14 -12.82
CA ILE A 100 -0.26 -20.00 -11.49
C ILE A 100 -1.56 -20.81 -11.40
N ARG A 101 -2.32 -20.93 -12.49
CA ARG A 101 -3.59 -21.66 -12.50
C ARG A 101 -3.40 -23.18 -12.47
N GLY A 102 -2.34 -23.68 -13.11
CA GLY A 102 -2.02 -25.12 -13.09
C GLY A 102 -1.18 -25.56 -11.89
N LEU A 103 -0.73 -24.61 -11.07
CA LEU A 103 0.23 -24.82 -9.99
C LEU A 103 -0.38 -25.46 -8.75
N PHE A 104 -1.51 -24.92 -8.29
CA PHE A 104 -2.13 -25.32 -7.04
C PHE A 104 -3.30 -26.27 -7.29
N PRO A 105 -3.54 -27.24 -6.40
CA PRO A 105 -4.72 -28.08 -6.50
C PRO A 105 -5.99 -27.22 -6.34
N ASP A 106 -7.07 -27.59 -7.03
CA ASP A 106 -8.38 -26.94 -6.89
C ASP A 106 -9.03 -27.18 -5.50
N GLY A 107 -8.50 -28.15 -4.74
CA GLY A 107 -8.99 -28.54 -3.42
C GLY A 107 -8.35 -27.79 -2.25
N ASP A 108 -8.84 -28.09 -1.04
CA ASP A 108 -8.31 -27.53 0.19
C ASP A 108 -6.96 -28.15 0.59
N ILE A 109 -6.00 -27.30 0.93
CA ILE A 109 -4.76 -27.69 1.59
C ILE A 109 -4.97 -27.49 3.09
N TYR A 110 -4.97 -28.57 3.86
CA TYR A 110 -5.10 -28.48 5.32
C TYR A 110 -3.80 -27.93 5.91
N ALA A 111 -3.80 -26.64 6.26
CA ALA A 111 -2.65 -25.99 6.88
C ALA A 111 -2.21 -26.71 8.17
N SER A 112 -3.18 -27.29 8.89
CA SER A 112 -2.92 -28.10 10.09
C SER A 112 -2.04 -29.34 9.85
N LEU A 113 -1.86 -29.79 8.60
CA LEU A 113 -0.97 -30.90 8.22
C LEU A 113 0.44 -30.43 7.84
N LEU A 114 0.66 -29.13 7.66
CA LEU A 114 1.98 -28.58 7.34
C LEU A 114 2.90 -28.62 8.56
N ALA A 115 4.21 -28.56 8.34
CA ALA A 115 5.17 -28.40 9.43
C ALA A 115 4.84 -27.13 10.26
N PRO A 116 5.05 -27.14 11.59
CA PRO A 116 4.72 -26.00 12.45
C PRO A 116 5.34 -24.66 12.00
N GLU A 117 6.54 -24.70 11.43
CA GLU A 117 7.21 -23.52 10.87
C GLU A 117 6.50 -22.93 9.65
N ALA A 118 5.90 -23.75 8.79
CA ALA A 118 5.10 -23.28 7.66
C ALA A 118 3.76 -22.72 8.11
N GLN A 119 3.14 -23.33 9.13
CA GLN A 119 1.91 -22.80 9.74
C GLN A 119 2.15 -21.41 10.34
N ALA A 120 3.28 -21.22 11.01
CA ALA A 120 3.62 -20.01 11.74
C ALA A 120 3.88 -18.78 10.84
N VAL A 121 4.07 -18.94 9.53
CA VAL A 121 4.31 -17.82 8.60
C VAL A 121 3.07 -17.41 7.80
N ILE A 122 1.99 -18.20 7.80
CA ILE A 122 0.78 -17.92 7.03
C ILE A 122 0.11 -16.64 7.53
N GLY A 123 0.03 -15.63 6.67
CA GLY A 123 -0.61 -14.36 7.00
C GLY A 123 0.20 -13.48 7.95
N GLU A 124 1.47 -13.84 8.20
CA GLU A 124 2.36 -13.06 9.02
C GLU A 124 3.12 -12.00 8.22
N VAL A 125 3.42 -10.89 8.89
CA VAL A 125 4.14 -9.76 8.29
C VAL A 125 5.60 -9.80 8.68
N GLY A 126 6.50 -9.67 7.70
CA GLY A 126 7.95 -9.61 7.92
C GLY A 126 8.40 -8.39 8.76
N PRO A 127 9.60 -8.43 9.37
CA PRO A 127 10.09 -7.33 10.21
C PRO A 127 10.18 -5.98 9.49
N GLN A 128 10.46 -5.99 8.18
CA GLN A 128 10.56 -4.77 7.37
C GLN A 128 9.19 -4.13 7.06
N THR A 129 8.12 -4.93 7.06
CA THR A 129 6.76 -4.52 6.67
C THR A 129 5.83 -4.28 7.87
N LYS A 130 6.23 -4.63 9.10
CA LYS A 130 5.46 -4.34 10.35
C LYS A 130 5.08 -2.86 10.52
N GLY A 131 5.94 -1.94 10.10
CA GLY A 131 5.63 -0.50 10.13
C GLY A 131 4.51 -0.11 9.17
N VAL A 132 4.47 -0.75 7.99
CA VAL A 132 3.43 -0.56 6.98
C VAL A 132 2.11 -1.14 7.47
N GLU A 133 2.12 -2.33 8.07
CA GLU A 133 0.93 -2.96 8.67
C GLU A 133 0.25 -2.02 9.67
N LYS A 134 1.01 -1.45 10.62
CA LYS A 134 0.49 -0.50 11.61
C LYS A 134 -0.12 0.74 10.96
N MET A 135 0.51 1.26 9.91
CA MET A 135 0.02 2.41 9.17
C MET A 135 -1.29 2.09 8.45
N LEU A 136 -1.36 0.96 7.73
CA LEU A 136 -2.55 0.49 7.01
C LEU A 136 -3.74 0.33 7.96
N ARG A 137 -3.55 -0.36 9.10
CA ARG A 137 -4.60 -0.52 10.12
C ARG A 137 -5.11 0.80 10.66
N ARG A 138 -4.20 1.77 10.92
CA ARG A 138 -4.56 3.10 11.40
C ARG A 138 -5.46 3.87 10.43
N ILE A 139 -5.31 3.64 9.12
CA ILE A 139 -6.06 4.36 8.09
C ILE A 139 -7.28 3.59 7.57
N GLY A 140 -7.61 2.44 8.18
CA GLY A 140 -8.87 1.72 7.92
C GLY A 140 -8.73 0.33 7.29
N PHE A 141 -7.52 -0.09 6.90
CA PHE A 141 -7.31 -1.43 6.33
C PHE A 141 -7.44 -2.54 7.38
N ARG A 142 -7.94 -3.69 6.93
CA ARG A 142 -8.15 -4.89 7.75
C ARG A 142 -7.57 -6.09 7.04
N TYR A 143 -7.11 -7.08 7.81
CA TYR A 143 -6.66 -8.34 7.24
C TYR A 143 -7.86 -9.02 6.55
N ALA A 144 -7.64 -9.50 5.32
CA ALA A 144 -8.70 -10.03 4.46
C ALA A 144 -8.89 -11.54 4.60
N ASP A 145 -8.20 -12.19 5.56
CA ASP A 145 -8.10 -13.66 5.66
C ASP A 145 -7.63 -14.30 4.35
N ARG A 146 -6.74 -13.60 3.64
CA ARG A 146 -6.14 -13.99 2.36
C ARG A 146 -4.64 -13.77 2.42
N VAL A 147 -3.91 -14.65 1.75
CA VAL A 147 -2.46 -14.60 1.66
C VAL A 147 -2.01 -14.78 0.23
N ASP A 148 -0.83 -14.26 -0.09
CA ASP A 148 -0.17 -14.54 -1.37
C ASP A 148 0.08 -16.05 -1.48
N PRO A 149 -0.30 -16.69 -2.58
CA PRO A 149 -0.19 -18.14 -2.71
C PRO A 149 1.25 -18.65 -2.82
N PHE A 150 2.22 -17.80 -3.13
CA PHE A 150 3.63 -18.18 -3.20
C PHE A 150 4.33 -18.06 -1.85
N ASP A 151 4.22 -16.91 -1.18
CA ASP A 151 4.99 -16.63 0.02
C ASP A 151 4.20 -16.60 1.33
N GLY A 152 2.87 -16.51 1.27
CA GLY A 152 2.02 -16.46 2.46
C GLY A 152 1.86 -15.07 3.04
N GLY A 153 2.32 -14.02 2.35
CA GLY A 153 2.18 -12.63 2.74
C GLY A 153 0.71 -12.22 2.89
N PRO A 154 0.32 -11.56 4.00
CA PRO A 154 -1.07 -11.21 4.24
C PRO A 154 -1.58 -10.10 3.32
N HIS A 155 -2.84 -10.25 2.91
CA HIS A 155 -3.58 -9.25 2.17
C HIS A 155 -4.39 -8.38 3.14
N PHE A 156 -4.28 -7.07 2.96
CA PHE A 156 -5.04 -6.07 3.69
C PHE A 156 -5.97 -5.34 2.74
N VAL A 157 -7.25 -5.18 3.12
CA VAL A 157 -8.25 -4.49 2.29
C VAL A 157 -8.97 -3.39 3.06
N ALA A 158 -9.49 -2.41 2.32
CA ALA A 158 -10.39 -1.38 2.82
C ALA A 158 -11.31 -0.89 1.71
N PRO A 159 -12.60 -0.58 2.00
CA PRO A 159 -13.39 0.23 1.09
C PRO A 159 -12.69 1.56 0.84
N THR A 160 -12.50 1.94 -0.43
CA THR A 160 -11.68 3.10 -0.84
C THR A 160 -12.13 4.38 -0.15
N ASN A 161 -13.45 4.57 0.00
CA ASN A 161 -14.03 5.77 0.62
C ASN A 161 -13.98 5.77 2.15
N GLU A 162 -13.67 4.64 2.79
CA GLU A 162 -13.49 4.53 4.24
C GLU A 162 -12.04 4.75 4.68
N VAL A 163 -11.10 4.68 3.75
CA VAL A 163 -9.70 4.96 4.04
C VAL A 163 -9.56 6.42 4.46
N SER A 164 -9.07 6.67 5.69
CA SER A 164 -9.07 8.02 6.27
C SER A 164 -8.32 9.02 5.40
N LEU A 165 -7.22 8.59 4.77
CA LEU A 165 -6.41 9.46 3.89
C LEU A 165 -7.10 9.81 2.56
N VAL A 166 -8.05 8.98 2.11
CA VAL A 166 -8.88 9.28 0.93
C VAL A 166 -10.06 10.16 1.35
N ARG A 167 -10.75 9.76 2.42
CA ARG A 167 -11.91 10.47 2.97
C ARG A 167 -11.61 11.89 3.42
N ASP A 168 -10.47 12.09 4.08
CA ASP A 168 -10.09 13.37 4.69
C ASP A 168 -9.32 14.28 3.71
N ALA A 169 -8.97 13.78 2.52
CA ALA A 169 -8.42 14.60 1.45
C ALA A 169 -9.53 15.45 0.83
N CYS A 170 -9.27 16.75 0.65
CA CYS A 170 -10.27 17.69 0.14
C CYS A 170 -9.68 18.69 -0.83
N ALA A 171 -10.52 19.23 -1.71
CA ALA A 171 -10.16 20.37 -2.56
C ALA A 171 -10.01 21.62 -1.70
N VAL A 172 -8.99 22.44 -1.99
CA VAL A 172 -8.66 23.65 -1.23
C VAL A 172 -8.34 24.84 -2.13
N ARG A 173 -8.45 26.04 -1.56
CA ARG A 173 -7.99 27.30 -2.15
C ARG A 173 -6.98 27.94 -1.22
N ILE A 174 -5.91 28.49 -1.78
CA ILE A 174 -4.93 29.23 -0.97
C ILE A 174 -5.52 30.60 -0.66
N GLU A 175 -5.69 30.92 0.62
CA GLU A 175 -6.20 32.22 1.07
C GLU A 175 -5.05 33.20 1.31
N SER A 176 -4.00 32.77 2.02
CA SER A 176 -2.83 33.60 2.32
C SER A 176 -1.57 32.77 2.55
N ILE A 177 -0.41 33.45 2.46
CA ILE A 177 0.93 32.87 2.69
C ILE A 177 1.70 33.74 3.70
N ASP A 178 1.11 33.93 4.86
CA ASP A 178 1.62 34.77 5.95
C ASP A 178 1.23 34.22 7.34
N ALA A 179 0.74 32.98 7.40
CA ALA A 179 0.18 32.40 8.61
C ALA A 179 1.24 31.73 9.49
N GLN A 180 0.97 31.71 10.80
CA GLN A 180 1.65 30.80 11.70
C GLN A 180 1.08 29.38 11.52
N PRO A 181 1.91 28.37 11.23
CA PRO A 181 1.44 27.03 10.92
C PRO A 181 0.93 26.31 12.19
N LYS A 182 -0.18 25.57 12.07
CA LYS A 182 -0.68 24.68 13.13
C LYS A 182 -0.44 23.21 12.79
N HIS A 183 -0.52 22.87 11.50
CA HIS A 183 -0.44 21.50 11.01
C HIS A 183 0.40 21.43 9.74
N ARG A 184 0.84 20.22 9.40
CA ARG A 184 1.44 19.92 8.10
C ARG A 184 0.40 19.30 7.18
N PHE A 185 0.51 19.60 5.90
CA PHE A 185 -0.36 19.09 4.86
C PHE A 185 0.48 18.57 3.71
N LEU A 186 0.00 17.51 3.08
CA LEU A 186 0.42 17.16 1.73
C LEU A 186 -0.55 17.85 0.77
N VAL A 187 -0.04 18.78 -0.04
CA VAL A 187 -0.85 19.51 -1.03
C VAL A 187 -0.42 19.07 -2.41
N GLY A 188 -1.38 18.71 -3.25
CA GLY A 188 -1.14 18.22 -4.60
C GLY A 188 -2.02 18.89 -5.64
N ALA A 189 -1.52 18.90 -6.86
CA ALA A 189 -2.21 19.41 -8.04
C ALA A 189 -2.02 18.42 -9.20
N ALA A 190 -2.99 18.40 -10.10
CA ALA A 190 -3.00 17.53 -11.27
C ALA A 190 -3.30 18.34 -12.54
N TRP A 191 -2.74 17.91 -13.67
CA TRP A 191 -2.87 18.57 -14.97
C TRP A 191 -3.09 17.54 -16.08
N ASP A 192 -3.63 17.99 -17.20
CA ASP A 192 -3.86 17.16 -18.40
C ASP A 192 -2.60 17.00 -19.27
N ALA A 193 -1.51 17.67 -18.91
CA ALA A 193 -0.20 17.58 -19.55
C ALA A 193 0.91 17.36 -18.51
N ALA A 194 2.09 16.91 -18.98
CA ALA A 194 3.27 16.72 -18.14
C ALA A 194 3.55 18.00 -17.31
N PRO A 195 3.83 17.88 -16.00
CA PRO A 195 4.20 16.66 -15.26
C PRO A 195 3.02 15.82 -14.74
N TRP A 196 1.78 16.13 -15.12
CA TRP A 196 0.50 15.47 -14.77
C TRP A 196 0.09 15.50 -13.30
N PHE A 197 1.03 15.38 -12.38
CA PHE A 197 0.77 15.44 -10.95
C PHE A 197 2.03 15.84 -10.18
N ARG A 198 1.86 16.67 -9.16
CA ARG A 198 2.88 16.98 -8.17
C ARG A 198 2.24 17.14 -6.81
N ALA A 199 3.01 16.84 -5.76
CA ALA A 199 2.61 17.12 -4.40
C ALA A 199 3.81 17.52 -3.54
N PHE A 200 3.56 18.42 -2.60
CA PHE A 200 4.56 18.95 -1.68
C PHE A 200 4.02 18.92 -0.25
N THR A 201 4.93 18.82 0.71
CA THR A 201 4.58 19.07 2.10
C THR A 201 4.66 20.55 2.39
N VAL A 202 3.60 21.11 2.95
CA VAL A 202 3.50 22.50 3.39
C VAL A 202 3.04 22.55 4.84
N ALA A 203 3.23 23.69 5.51
CA ALA A 203 2.71 23.92 6.84
C ALA A 203 1.73 25.10 6.85
N GLY A 204 0.68 24.98 7.66
CA GLY A 204 -0.40 25.95 7.64
C GLY A 204 -1.56 25.57 8.55
N HIS A 205 -2.73 26.13 8.27
CA HIS A 205 -3.99 25.70 8.86
C HIS A 205 -5.12 25.81 7.82
N LEU A 206 -6.07 24.89 7.92
CA LEU A 206 -7.22 24.77 7.01
C LEU A 206 -8.48 25.20 7.76
N ASP A 207 -9.24 26.14 7.18
CA ASP A 207 -10.55 26.59 7.66
C ASP A 207 -11.58 26.41 6.54
N GLY A 208 -12.46 25.42 6.66
CA GLY A 208 -13.29 24.98 5.54
C GLY A 208 -12.45 24.48 4.36
N ASP A 209 -12.56 25.16 3.22
CA ASP A 209 -11.75 24.91 2.01
C ASP A 209 -10.58 25.90 1.85
N GLN A 210 -10.37 26.80 2.82
CA GLN A 210 -9.38 27.87 2.77
C GLN A 210 -8.11 27.46 3.50
N LEU A 211 -7.03 27.31 2.75
CA LEU A 211 -5.72 26.92 3.27
C LEU A 211 -4.83 28.15 3.42
N LYS A 212 -4.47 28.46 4.67
CA LYS A 212 -3.52 29.51 5.03
C LYS A 212 -2.16 28.88 5.30
N LEU A 213 -1.14 29.33 4.60
CA LEU A 213 0.20 28.73 4.66
C LEU A 213 1.23 29.64 5.32
N GLU A 214 2.31 29.03 5.80
CA GLU A 214 3.50 29.76 6.23
C GLU A 214 4.32 30.27 5.02
N PRO A 215 5.12 31.35 5.19
CA PRO A 215 5.95 31.92 4.12
C PRO A 215 6.87 30.92 3.40
N SER A 216 7.46 29.95 4.11
CA SER A 216 8.35 28.92 3.53
C SER A 216 7.64 27.96 2.56
N SER A 217 6.31 27.95 2.52
CA SER A 217 5.55 27.11 1.59
C SER A 217 5.35 27.77 0.21
N ALA A 218 5.79 29.02 0.01
CA ALA A 218 5.59 29.76 -1.23
C ALA A 218 6.20 29.07 -2.46
N ASP A 219 7.40 28.50 -2.34
CA ASP A 219 8.07 27.82 -3.46
C ASP A 219 7.32 26.55 -3.89
N ALA A 220 6.80 25.78 -2.93
CA ALA A 220 5.97 24.62 -3.23
C ALA A 220 4.70 25.01 -4.01
N LEU A 221 4.06 26.14 -3.67
CA LEU A 221 2.88 26.61 -4.39
C LEU A 221 3.19 27.09 -5.81
N ARG A 222 4.35 27.70 -6.03
CA ARG A 222 4.80 28.09 -7.38
C ARG A 222 4.89 26.86 -8.29
N GLU A 223 5.37 25.74 -7.78
CA GLU A 223 5.45 24.47 -8.52
C GLU A 223 4.08 23.83 -8.80
N LEU A 224 3.06 24.13 -7.98
CA LEU A 224 1.69 23.58 -8.12
C LEU A 224 0.74 24.45 -8.97
N HIS A 225 1.24 25.53 -9.57
CA HIS A 225 0.58 26.43 -10.53
C HIS A 225 -0.77 25.96 -11.15
N ALA A 226 -1.75 26.87 -11.20
CA ALA A 226 -2.95 26.82 -12.05
C ALA A 226 -3.84 25.54 -12.03
N GLY A 227 -3.60 24.59 -11.13
CA GLY A 227 -4.41 23.38 -10.96
C GLY A 227 -5.39 23.48 -9.79
N ALA A 228 -6.45 22.66 -9.83
CA ALA A 228 -7.30 22.47 -8.66
C ALA A 228 -6.48 21.78 -7.55
N LEU A 229 -6.24 22.50 -6.46
CA LEU A 229 -5.44 22.01 -5.35
C LEU A 229 -6.26 21.10 -4.46
N TRP A 230 -5.60 20.05 -3.98
CA TRP A 230 -6.12 19.18 -2.93
C TRP A 230 -5.14 19.12 -1.78
N ALA A 231 -5.66 19.03 -0.56
CA ALA A 231 -4.87 18.90 0.64
C ALA A 231 -5.27 17.66 1.44
N LEU A 232 -4.26 17.01 2.02
CA LEU A 232 -4.40 15.95 3.00
C LEU A 232 -3.61 16.34 4.25
N ARG A 233 -4.29 16.42 5.40
CA ARG A 233 -3.62 16.71 6.67
C ARG A 233 -2.70 15.55 7.07
N LEU A 234 -1.47 15.88 7.44
CA LEU A 234 -0.49 14.92 7.96
C LEU A 234 -0.62 14.79 9.49
N PRO A 235 -0.33 13.60 10.05
CA PRO A 235 -0.38 13.33 11.49
C PRO A 235 0.72 14.03 12.28
#